data_AF-A0AB39N5Q7-F1
#
_entry.id   AF-A0AB39N5Q7-F1
#
_cell.length_a   1.000
_cell.length_b   1.000
_cell.length_c   1.000
_cell.angle_alpha   90.00
_cell.angle_beta   90.00
_cell.angle_gamma   90.00
#
_symmetry.space_group_name_H-M   'P 1'
#
loop_
_entity.id
_entity.type
_entity.pdbx_description
1 polymer ?
#
loop_
_entity_poly.entity_id
_entity_poly.type
_entity_poly.pdbx_seq_one_letter_code
_entity_poly.pdbx_strand_id
1 'polypeptide(L)'
;MRVTSRAATRPARARWGARCVGLGLTTALAVTLGAGPASAQPGPQLQAEVAPTELAGNPDCVDIQPPLTGFTEQDTDNAPVDGETLNFTFNGSNGSILLSVTDNSEGEPDLLDFDISGPFAAAAVIVKGGPNANVYDYRTTMAGQIEADETLHSPLNTSSAPPNDFYAISHVAFCIVPDGDNT
;
A
#
# COMPACT_ATOMS: atom_id res chain seq x y z
N MET A 1 -35.09 -71.98 -53.56
CA MET A 1 -36.56 -72.06 -53.49
C MET A 1 -37.03 -71.34 -52.22
N ARG A 2 -38.34 -71.29 -51.91
CA ARG A 2 -38.90 -70.77 -50.64
C ARG A 2 -38.32 -71.56 -49.43
N VAL A 3 -38.31 -71.09 -48.18
CA VAL A 3 -39.45 -70.62 -47.34
C VAL A 3 -39.01 -69.65 -46.23
N THR A 4 -39.92 -68.73 -45.85
CA THR A 4 -39.84 -67.86 -44.66
C THR A 4 -40.66 -68.40 -43.48
N SER A 5 -40.21 -68.24 -42.24
CA SER A 5 -41.06 -68.36 -41.03
C SER A 5 -40.58 -67.41 -39.91
N ARG A 6 -41.45 -67.10 -38.94
CA ARG A 6 -41.29 -66.08 -37.88
C ARG A 6 -41.79 -66.60 -36.51
N ALA A 7 -41.43 -65.87 -35.45
CA ALA A 7 -41.98 -65.92 -34.07
C ALA A 7 -41.58 -67.17 -33.23
N ALA A 8 -41.35 -67.13 -31.91
CA ALA A 8 -41.22 -66.05 -30.90
C ALA A 8 -40.33 -66.60 -29.70
N THR A 9 -40.18 -66.09 -28.47
CA THR A 9 -40.93 -65.13 -27.61
C THR A 9 -40.03 -64.46 -26.54
N ARG A 10 -40.59 -63.44 -25.86
CA ARG A 10 -40.14 -62.74 -24.62
C ARG A 10 -40.15 -63.64 -23.35
N PRO A 11 -39.76 -63.16 -22.14
CA PRO A 11 -38.65 -62.24 -21.73
C PRO A 11 -37.93 -62.70 -20.41
N ALA A 12 -36.88 -62.00 -19.95
CA ALA A 12 -36.70 -61.65 -18.52
C ALA A 12 -35.59 -60.60 -18.23
N ARG A 13 -35.82 -59.82 -17.17
CA ARG A 13 -35.03 -58.73 -16.55
C ARG A 13 -33.59 -59.17 -16.19
N ALA A 14 -32.51 -58.44 -16.45
CA ALA A 14 -32.14 -57.06 -16.09
C ALA A 14 -31.74 -56.83 -14.61
N ARG A 15 -30.44 -56.55 -14.39
CA ARG A 15 -29.78 -55.73 -13.33
C ARG A 15 -28.26 -55.85 -13.56
N TRP A 16 -27.61 -54.87 -14.19
CA TRP A 16 -27.02 -53.68 -13.56
C TRP A 16 -26.05 -53.98 -12.41
N GLY A 17 -24.77 -53.71 -12.65
CA GLY A 17 -23.64 -53.95 -11.74
C GLY A 17 -22.35 -53.34 -12.27
N ALA A 18 -22.39 -52.04 -12.61
CA ALA A 18 -21.22 -51.31 -13.10
C ALA A 18 -20.17 -51.19 -11.98
N ARG A 19 -18.93 -51.64 -12.25
CA ARG A 19 -17.78 -51.46 -11.36
C ARG A 19 -17.06 -50.17 -11.75
N CYS A 20 -17.10 -49.17 -10.89
CA CYS A 20 -16.33 -47.94 -11.08
C CYS A 20 -14.83 -48.22 -10.95
N VAL A 21 -14.03 -47.79 -11.93
CA VAL A 21 -12.56 -47.81 -11.85
C VAL A 21 -12.11 -46.51 -11.19
N GLY A 22 -11.67 -46.59 -9.93
CA GLY A 22 -11.09 -45.45 -9.22
C GLY A 22 -9.64 -45.23 -9.61
N LEU A 23 -9.35 -44.24 -10.45
CA LEU A 23 -7.99 -43.76 -10.71
C LEU A 23 -7.61 -42.75 -9.62
N GLY A 24 -6.72 -43.16 -8.72
CA GLY A 24 -6.19 -42.27 -7.67
C GLY A 24 -5.14 -41.30 -8.23
N LEU A 25 -5.48 -40.02 -8.33
CA LEU A 25 -4.57 -38.97 -8.79
C LEU A 25 -4.02 -38.19 -7.58
N THR A 26 -2.92 -38.67 -6.98
CA THR A 26 -2.30 -38.02 -5.81
C THR A 26 -1.37 -36.87 -6.23
N THR A 27 -1.94 -35.69 -6.43
CA THR A 27 -1.17 -34.43 -6.59
C THR A 27 -0.60 -33.99 -5.25
N ALA A 28 0.70 -34.16 -5.04
CA ALA A 28 1.39 -33.61 -3.88
C ALA A 28 1.65 -32.10 -4.08
N LEU A 29 1.00 -31.25 -3.28
CA LEU A 29 1.39 -29.84 -3.17
C LEU A 29 2.70 -29.74 -2.38
N ALA A 30 3.76 -29.26 -3.02
CA ALA A 30 4.97 -28.83 -2.33
C ALA A 30 4.77 -27.41 -1.80
N VAL A 31 4.47 -27.26 -0.52
CA VAL A 31 4.39 -25.94 0.14
C VAL A 31 5.82 -25.47 0.42
N THR A 32 6.36 -24.63 -0.45
CA THR A 32 7.64 -23.94 -0.22
C THR A 32 7.43 -22.82 0.79
N LEU A 33 7.77 -23.06 2.06
CA LEU A 33 7.87 -22.03 3.08
C LEU A 33 9.08 -21.13 2.79
N GLY A 34 8.89 -20.16 1.89
CA GLY A 34 9.81 -19.06 1.70
C GLY A 34 9.75 -18.15 2.92
N ALA A 35 10.72 -18.29 3.83
CA ALA A 35 10.96 -17.27 4.84
C ALA A 35 11.53 -16.03 4.13
N GLY A 36 10.65 -15.07 3.82
CA GLY A 36 11.10 -13.72 3.49
C GLY A 36 11.84 -13.09 4.67
N PRO A 37 12.56 -11.96 4.46
CA PRO A 37 12.92 -11.10 5.58
C PRO A 37 11.66 -10.75 6.37
N ALA A 38 11.78 -10.49 7.68
CA ALA A 38 10.66 -10.13 8.53
C ALA A 38 9.92 -8.94 7.90
N SER A 39 8.74 -9.21 7.33
CA SER A 39 8.11 -8.32 6.38
C SER A 39 7.40 -7.21 7.13
N ALA A 40 8.09 -6.10 7.33
CA ALA A 40 7.39 -4.82 7.31
C ALA A 40 6.54 -4.75 6.02
N GLN A 41 5.41 -4.08 6.14
CA GLN A 41 4.38 -3.98 5.10
C GLN A 41 3.87 -2.54 5.15
N PRO A 42 3.60 -1.87 4.01
CA PRO A 42 3.26 -0.44 4.04
C PRO A 42 2.03 -0.12 4.88
N GLY A 43 1.02 -1.00 4.83
CA GLY A 43 -0.26 -0.82 5.50
C GLY A 43 -1.42 -0.79 4.50
N PRO A 44 -2.65 -0.51 4.99
CA PRO A 44 -3.77 -0.17 4.12
C PRO A 44 -3.58 1.24 3.53
N GLN A 45 -4.31 1.57 2.47
CA GLN A 45 -4.69 2.96 2.21
C GLN A 45 -5.85 3.30 3.16
N LEU A 46 -5.72 4.37 3.95
CA LEU A 46 -6.76 4.84 4.88
C LEU A 46 -7.68 5.85 4.16
N GLN A 47 -7.64 7.13 4.53
CA GLN A 47 -8.28 8.23 3.78
C GLN A 47 -7.33 8.88 2.75
N ALA A 48 -6.01 8.64 2.87
CA ALA A 48 -4.99 9.20 1.98
C ALA A 48 -5.29 8.97 0.48
N GLU A 49 -5.07 9.98 -0.37
CA GLU A 49 -5.41 9.95 -1.80
C GLU A 49 -4.69 8.81 -2.57
N VAL A 50 -3.48 8.42 -2.14
CA VAL A 50 -2.70 7.32 -2.73
C VAL A 50 -2.35 6.24 -1.71
N ALA A 51 -2.23 4.99 -2.19
CA ALA A 51 -1.80 3.87 -1.35
C ALA A 51 -0.30 3.97 -1.02
N PRO A 52 0.11 3.77 0.24
CA PRO A 52 1.52 3.81 0.62
C PRO A 52 2.34 2.70 -0.05
N THR A 53 3.50 3.06 -0.58
CA THR A 53 4.53 2.13 -1.05
C THR A 53 5.71 2.15 -0.08
N GLU A 54 6.01 1.01 0.54
CA GLU A 54 7.12 0.93 1.49
C GLU A 54 8.48 0.89 0.78
N LEU A 55 9.41 1.71 1.24
CA LEU A 55 10.83 1.67 0.87
C LEU A 55 11.71 1.45 2.11
N ALA A 56 12.73 0.61 1.96
CA ALA A 56 13.59 0.20 3.06
C ALA A 56 14.66 1.25 3.40
N GLY A 57 14.98 1.40 4.69
CA GLY A 57 16.12 2.18 5.16
C GLY A 57 15.92 3.69 5.28
N ASN A 58 14.67 4.16 5.36
CA ASN A 58 14.29 5.59 5.50
C ASN A 58 14.88 6.50 4.41
N PRO A 59 14.50 6.31 3.13
CA PRO A 59 15.00 7.11 2.00
C PRO A 59 14.57 8.58 2.05
N ASP A 60 15.25 9.38 1.22
CA ASP A 60 14.95 10.79 0.98
C ASP A 60 14.30 10.98 -0.42
N CYS A 61 13.81 12.18 -0.74
CA CYS A 61 13.09 12.46 -2.00
C CYS A 61 13.95 12.22 -3.26
N VAL A 62 15.27 12.22 -3.12
CA VAL A 62 16.21 11.87 -4.21
C VAL A 62 16.21 10.39 -4.57
N ASP A 63 15.78 9.50 -3.67
CA ASP A 63 15.81 8.05 -3.87
C ASP A 63 14.53 7.49 -4.52
N ILE A 64 13.41 8.23 -4.46
CA ILE A 64 12.12 7.83 -5.03
C ILE A 64 12.26 7.49 -6.51
N GLN A 65 11.72 6.34 -6.94
CA GLN A 65 11.80 5.85 -8.32
C GLN A 65 10.41 5.80 -8.98
N PRO A 66 10.23 6.36 -10.20
CA PRO A 66 11.24 7.06 -11.01
C PRO A 66 11.68 8.39 -10.36
N PRO A 67 12.90 8.91 -10.64
CA PRO A 67 13.44 10.08 -9.96
C PRO A 67 12.51 11.30 -10.00
N LEU A 68 12.41 12.00 -8.87
CA LEU A 68 11.76 13.31 -8.80
C LEU A 68 12.65 14.39 -9.42
N THR A 69 12.03 15.47 -9.93
CA THR A 69 12.75 16.58 -10.58
C THR A 69 12.07 17.91 -10.29
N GLY A 70 12.85 18.96 -10.04
CA GLY A 70 12.30 20.32 -9.83
C GLY A 70 11.66 20.53 -8.44
N PHE A 71 11.93 19.65 -7.49
CA PHE A 71 11.46 19.73 -6.11
C PHE A 71 12.48 20.42 -5.19
N THR A 72 12.02 20.85 -4.01
CA THR A 72 12.82 20.97 -2.81
C THR A 72 12.32 19.97 -1.78
N GLU A 73 13.23 19.41 -0.98
CA GLU A 73 12.87 18.58 0.16
C GLU A 73 12.66 19.45 1.39
N GLN A 74 11.70 19.11 2.26
CA GLN A 74 11.55 19.62 3.63
C GLN A 74 11.29 18.41 4.54
N ASP A 75 12.12 18.18 5.55
CA ASP A 75 11.95 17.10 6.53
C ASP A 75 11.70 17.70 7.93
N THR A 76 11.08 16.94 8.82
CA THR A 76 10.93 17.30 10.23
C THR A 76 12.24 16.98 10.97
N ASP A 77 12.74 17.91 11.82
CA ASP A 77 13.99 17.69 12.58
C ASP A 77 13.88 16.52 13.59
N ASN A 78 12.66 16.11 13.95
CA ASN A 78 12.30 15.04 14.89
C ASN A 78 10.97 14.41 14.45
N ALA A 79 10.34 13.61 15.32
CA ALA A 79 8.95 13.18 15.14
C ALA A 79 8.02 14.41 15.06
N PRO A 80 7.05 14.43 14.12
CA PRO A 80 6.15 15.56 13.94
C PRO A 80 5.27 15.76 15.17
N VAL A 81 4.92 17.01 15.47
CA VAL A 81 3.98 17.33 16.55
C VAL A 81 2.71 18.01 16.03
N ASP A 82 1.60 17.80 16.72
CA ASP A 82 0.31 18.39 16.35
C ASP A 82 0.37 19.93 16.34
N GLY A 83 -0.05 20.53 15.23
CA GLY A 83 0.04 21.98 15.00
C GLY A 83 1.44 22.49 14.64
N GLU A 84 2.40 21.62 14.31
CA GLU A 84 3.71 22.03 13.79
C GLU A 84 3.57 22.76 12.44
N THR A 85 4.47 23.72 12.16
CA THR A 85 4.48 24.45 10.89
C THR A 85 5.88 24.55 10.30
N LEU A 86 6.17 23.73 9.30
CA LEU A 86 7.42 23.76 8.54
C LEU A 86 7.38 24.95 7.56
N ASN A 87 8.23 25.96 7.78
CA ASN A 87 8.26 27.18 6.97
C ASN A 87 9.43 27.16 5.99
N PHE A 88 9.17 27.36 4.69
CA PHE A 88 10.17 27.18 3.64
C PHE A 88 10.15 28.28 2.57
N THR A 89 11.26 28.38 1.82
CA THR A 89 11.39 29.28 0.67
C THR A 89 11.96 28.51 -0.52
N PHE A 90 11.22 28.47 -1.63
CA PHE A 90 11.64 27.79 -2.87
C PHE A 90 11.44 28.70 -4.08
N ASN A 91 12.42 28.77 -4.97
CA ASN A 91 12.46 29.66 -6.14
C ASN A 91 12.17 31.16 -5.86
N GLY A 92 12.31 31.61 -4.61
CA GLY A 92 12.04 32.98 -4.16
C GLY A 92 10.62 33.23 -3.63
N SER A 93 9.72 32.23 -3.69
CA SER A 93 8.41 32.23 -3.03
C SER A 93 8.48 31.54 -1.68
N ASN A 94 7.70 32.01 -0.70
CA ASN A 94 7.57 31.38 0.61
C ASN A 94 6.34 30.46 0.64
N GLY A 95 6.46 29.36 1.38
CA GLY A 95 5.37 28.45 1.68
C GLY A 95 5.47 27.90 3.09
N SER A 96 4.44 27.23 3.55
CA SER A 96 4.40 26.56 4.85
C SER A 96 3.62 25.27 4.79
N ILE A 97 4.07 24.24 5.51
CA ILE A 97 3.36 22.98 5.70
C ILE A 97 2.85 22.96 7.14
N LEU A 98 1.54 22.98 7.34
CA LEU A 98 0.90 22.73 8.63
C LEU A 98 0.74 21.21 8.81
N LEU A 99 1.19 20.68 9.94
CA LEU A 99 1.02 19.27 10.30
C LEU A 99 -0.05 19.15 11.38
N SER A 100 -0.97 18.20 11.20
CA SER A 100 -1.88 17.75 12.26
C SER A 100 -1.51 16.30 12.61
N VAL A 101 -1.35 15.99 13.89
CA VAL A 101 -0.93 14.66 14.34
C VAL A 101 -2.00 14.13 15.29
N THR A 102 -2.80 13.18 14.80
CA THR A 102 -3.78 12.49 15.62
C THR A 102 -3.08 11.39 16.41
N ASP A 103 -2.68 11.72 17.65
CA ASP A 103 -2.27 10.78 18.69
C ASP A 103 -3.53 10.20 19.37
N ASN A 104 -3.92 8.98 18.97
CA ASN A 104 -5.00 8.26 19.65
C ASN A 104 -4.47 7.62 20.95
N SER A 105 -4.41 8.48 21.98
CA SER A 105 -3.92 8.34 23.37
C SER A 105 -4.19 7.06 24.19
N GLU A 106 -4.77 6.01 23.61
CA GLU A 106 -4.91 4.67 24.19
C GLU A 106 -3.85 3.66 23.66
N GLY A 107 -2.94 4.09 22.77
CA GLY A 107 -1.84 3.28 22.24
C GLY A 107 -2.06 2.74 20.82
N GLU A 108 -3.02 3.33 20.10
CA GLU A 108 -3.17 3.19 18.64
C GLU A 108 -2.04 3.97 17.93
N PRO A 109 -1.78 3.75 16.62
CA PRO A 109 -0.66 4.39 15.95
C PRO A 109 -0.93 5.84 15.50
N ASP A 110 0.13 6.66 15.50
CA ASP A 110 0.11 8.04 15.02
C ASP A 110 -0.41 8.14 13.58
N LEU A 111 -1.39 9.03 13.35
CA LEU A 111 -1.83 9.44 12.02
C LEU A 111 -1.44 10.89 11.75
N LEU A 112 -0.99 11.16 10.53
CA LEU A 112 -0.56 12.46 10.05
C LEU A 112 -1.51 12.99 8.96
N ASP A 113 -1.99 14.22 9.15
CA ASP A 113 -2.61 15.03 8.10
C ASP A 113 -1.68 16.22 7.80
N PHE A 114 -1.70 16.73 6.56
CA PHE A 114 -0.95 17.94 6.19
C PHE A 114 -1.74 18.91 5.32
N ASP A 115 -1.42 20.21 5.42
CA ASP A 115 -1.89 21.30 4.56
C ASP A 115 -0.68 22.14 4.11
N ILE A 116 -0.48 22.29 2.80
CA ILE A 116 0.56 23.13 2.19
C ILE A 116 -0.07 24.44 1.74
N SER A 117 0.39 25.53 2.36
CA SER A 117 -0.01 26.89 2.01
C SER A 117 1.08 27.60 1.22
N GLY A 118 0.71 28.17 0.07
CA GLY A 118 1.59 28.91 -0.85
C GLY A 118 1.39 28.47 -2.30
N PRO A 119 2.23 28.92 -3.25
CA PRO A 119 2.20 28.44 -4.64
C PRO A 119 2.95 27.09 -4.77
N PHE A 120 2.58 26.09 -3.96
CA PHE A 120 3.35 24.86 -3.76
C PHE A 120 2.45 23.66 -3.45
N ALA A 121 2.88 22.48 -3.88
CA ALA A 121 2.23 21.20 -3.62
C ALA A 121 3.28 20.09 -3.36
N ALA A 122 2.89 18.99 -2.72
CA ALA A 122 3.72 17.79 -2.59
C ALA A 122 3.61 16.94 -3.86
N ALA A 123 4.75 16.63 -4.48
CA ALA A 123 4.83 15.57 -5.50
C ALA A 123 4.92 14.18 -4.87
N ALA A 124 5.47 14.09 -3.65
CA ALA A 124 5.45 12.91 -2.80
C ALA A 124 5.64 13.28 -1.31
N VAL A 125 5.24 12.40 -0.39
CA VAL A 125 5.53 12.47 1.05
C VAL A 125 6.08 11.13 1.54
N ILE A 126 7.08 11.17 2.42
CA ILE A 126 7.78 10.01 2.98
C ILE A 126 7.61 10.01 4.51
N VAL A 127 6.83 9.07 5.05
CA VAL A 127 6.62 8.92 6.50
C VAL A 127 7.56 7.84 7.03
N LYS A 128 8.62 8.26 7.74
CA LYS A 128 9.74 7.42 8.20
C LYS A 128 9.44 6.84 9.58
N GLY A 129 9.39 5.51 9.74
CA GLY A 129 9.04 4.87 11.03
C GLY A 129 9.65 3.47 11.22
N GLY A 130 10.39 3.30 12.32
CA GLY A 130 11.18 2.09 12.53
C GLY A 130 12.33 2.00 11.50
N PRO A 131 12.54 0.84 10.84
CA PRO A 131 13.65 0.66 9.90
C PRO A 131 13.38 1.20 8.49
N ASN A 132 12.12 1.45 8.13
CA ASN A 132 11.65 1.68 6.77
C ASN A 132 10.65 2.85 6.72
N ALA A 133 10.30 3.33 5.53
CA ALA A 133 9.36 4.43 5.35
C ALA A 133 8.24 4.09 4.37
N ASN A 134 7.08 4.69 4.57
CA ASN A 134 5.99 4.73 3.60
C ASN A 134 6.16 5.92 2.66
N VAL A 135 6.07 5.69 1.35
CA VAL A 135 6.07 6.73 0.33
C VAL A 135 4.68 6.84 -0.29
N TYR A 136 4.14 8.05 -0.26
CA TYR A 136 2.92 8.46 -0.93
C TYR A 136 3.33 9.28 -2.16
N ASP A 137 3.30 8.68 -3.37
CA ASP A 137 3.76 9.30 -4.62
C ASP A 137 2.58 9.88 -5.42
N TYR A 138 2.35 11.18 -5.28
CA TYR A 138 1.19 11.87 -5.86
C TYR A 138 1.30 12.07 -7.37
N ARG A 139 2.44 11.74 -8.01
CA ARG A 139 2.60 11.79 -9.47
C ARG A 139 1.70 10.81 -10.22
N THR A 140 1.08 9.86 -9.51
CA THR A 140 0.08 8.94 -10.07
C THR A 140 -1.36 9.45 -9.98
N THR A 141 -1.63 10.57 -9.29
CA THR A 141 -2.97 11.20 -9.27
C THR A 141 -3.25 11.93 -10.59
N MET A 142 -4.47 12.45 -10.75
CA MET A 142 -4.82 13.24 -11.95
C MET A 142 -4.12 14.61 -12.00
N ALA A 143 -3.78 15.19 -10.85
CA ALA A 143 -3.04 16.45 -10.74
C ALA A 143 -1.52 16.23 -10.78
N GLY A 144 -1.04 15.05 -10.38
CA GLY A 144 0.40 14.72 -10.30
C GLY A 144 1.10 15.26 -9.04
N GLN A 145 0.36 15.93 -8.16
CA GLN A 145 0.77 16.55 -6.91
C GLN A 145 -0.48 16.83 -6.05
N ILE A 146 -0.32 17.18 -4.78
CA ILE A 146 -1.44 17.56 -3.90
C ILE A 146 -1.04 18.63 -2.86
N GLU A 147 -1.96 19.51 -2.50
CA GLU A 147 -1.73 20.55 -1.47
C GLU A 147 -1.96 20.02 -0.04
N ALA A 148 -2.90 19.09 0.15
CA ALA A 148 -3.25 18.51 1.46
C ALA A 148 -3.65 17.03 1.31
N ASP A 149 -3.37 16.22 2.34
CA ASP A 149 -3.78 14.80 2.39
C ASP A 149 -3.94 14.34 3.86
N GLU A 150 -4.76 13.30 4.08
CA GLU A 150 -5.24 12.87 5.42
C GLU A 150 -4.84 11.43 5.77
N THR A 151 -4.62 11.15 7.05
CA THR A 151 -4.37 9.82 7.64
C THR A 151 -3.15 9.07 7.09
N LEU A 152 -2.10 9.79 6.73
CA LEU A 152 -0.80 9.20 6.42
C LEU A 152 -0.20 8.54 7.67
N HIS A 153 0.57 7.48 7.48
CA HIS A 153 1.15 6.70 8.57
C HIS A 153 2.46 6.04 8.14
N SER A 154 3.24 5.56 9.12
CA SER A 154 4.46 4.79 8.86
C SER A 154 4.15 3.32 8.52
N PRO A 155 5.16 2.50 8.11
CA PRO A 155 4.95 1.08 7.84
C PRO A 155 4.43 0.29 9.05
N LEU A 156 3.79 -0.85 8.78
CA LEU A 156 3.33 -1.78 9.80
C LEU A 156 4.50 -2.43 10.56
N ASN A 157 4.44 -2.33 11.88
CA ASN A 157 5.25 -3.13 12.79
C ASN A 157 4.67 -4.55 12.86
N THR A 158 5.15 -5.42 11.98
CA THR A 158 4.78 -6.85 11.99
C THR A 158 5.55 -7.68 13.02
N SER A 159 6.34 -7.01 13.89
CA SER A 159 7.14 -7.62 14.97
C SER A 159 6.63 -7.30 16.38
N SER A 160 5.61 -6.43 16.54
CA SER A 160 4.98 -6.12 17.82
C SER A 160 3.90 -7.13 18.24
N ALA A 161 3.40 -6.95 19.46
CA ALA A 161 2.20 -7.60 19.97
C ALA A 161 1.32 -6.51 20.62
N PRO A 162 0.12 -6.19 20.09
CA PRO A 162 -0.52 -6.83 18.94
C PRO A 162 0.28 -6.66 17.62
N PRO A 163 0.12 -7.59 16.66
CA PRO A 163 0.73 -7.45 15.34
C PRO A 163 -0.13 -6.53 14.46
N ASN A 164 0.52 -5.78 13.57
CA ASN A 164 -0.09 -4.84 12.60
C ASN A 164 -0.55 -3.49 13.17
N ASP A 165 0.09 -3.01 14.24
CA ASP A 165 0.15 -1.57 14.53
C ASP A 165 1.15 -0.91 13.54
N PHE A 166 1.08 0.40 13.29
CA PHE A 166 2.18 1.10 12.60
C PHE A 166 3.36 1.31 13.56
N TYR A 167 4.56 1.57 13.04
CA TYR A 167 5.62 2.14 13.89
C TYR A 167 5.23 3.59 14.28
N ALA A 168 5.70 4.05 15.44
CA ALA A 168 5.63 5.48 15.76
C ALA A 168 6.35 6.30 14.67
N ILE A 169 5.76 7.42 14.26
CA ILE A 169 6.34 8.27 13.21
C ILE A 169 7.60 8.93 13.79
N SER A 170 8.72 8.79 13.09
CA SER A 170 10.02 9.30 13.54
C SER A 170 10.42 10.60 12.85
N HIS A 171 10.10 10.76 11.57
CA HIS A 171 10.39 11.92 10.72
C HIS A 171 9.43 11.91 9.51
N VAL A 172 9.23 13.06 8.84
CA VAL A 172 8.39 13.15 7.63
C VAL A 172 9.03 14.07 6.59
N ALA A 173 9.46 13.51 5.46
CA ALA A 173 10.02 14.27 4.34
C ALA A 173 8.98 14.56 3.25
N PHE A 174 8.85 15.84 2.89
CA PHE A 174 7.95 16.38 1.88
C PHE A 174 8.73 16.77 0.63
N CYS A 175 8.33 16.21 -0.51
CA CYS A 175 8.95 16.46 -1.81
C CYS A 175 8.18 17.58 -2.54
N ILE A 176 8.43 18.82 -2.14
CA ILE A 176 7.67 20.00 -2.54
C ILE A 176 8.04 20.48 -3.94
N VAL A 177 7.04 20.67 -4.80
CA VAL A 177 7.14 21.27 -6.14
C VAL A 177 6.35 22.59 -6.19
N PRO A 178 6.62 23.49 -7.15
CA PRO A 178 5.76 24.65 -7.40
C PRO A 178 4.38 24.17 -7.83
N ASP A 179 3.32 24.81 -7.36
CA ASP A 179 1.99 24.46 -7.81
C ASP A 179 1.77 24.82 -9.31
N GLY A 180 1.08 23.94 -10.03
CA GLY A 180 0.92 23.96 -11.48
C GLY A 180 -0.18 24.91 -11.98
N ASP A 181 -1.16 25.26 -11.15
CA ASP A 181 -2.29 26.14 -11.52
C ASP A 181 -1.97 27.63 -11.30
N ASN A 182 -0.76 27.95 -10.84
CA ASN A 182 -0.28 29.32 -10.57
C ASN A 182 0.30 30.05 -11.81
N THR A 183 -0.43 30.08 -12.94
CA THR A 183 -0.07 30.88 -14.15
C THR A 183 -1.23 31.66 -14.78
#